data_AF-A0A3B1BWA6-F1
#
_entry.id   AF-A0A3B1BWA6-F1
#
_cell.length_a   1.000
_cell.length_b   1.000
_cell.length_c   1.000
_cell.angle_alpha   90.00
_cell.angle_beta   90.00
_cell.angle_gamma   90.00
#
_symmetry.space_group_name_H-M   'P 1'
#
loop_
_entity.id
_entity.type
_entity.pdbx_description
1 polymer ?
#
loop_
_entity_poly.entity_id
_entity_poly.type
_entity_poly.pdbx_seq_one_letter_code
_entity_poly.pdbx_strand_id
1 'polypeptide(L)'
;MTKVKFSQRQKDMLQKAQKIIDSEATGYVDQLRNHIQSLKKSIGSGDITQAIQTCHHMQGQAGTFGWPLATEIAGWFKRILIHQQKASIDDKTNEVFLNSLENMVENNLKSHSKDALKLIQNLEAALQK
;
A
#
# COMPACT_ATOMS: atom_id res chain seq x y z
N MET A 1 10.28 -19.42 21.12
CA MET A 1 9.14 -18.67 20.55
C MET A 1 7.92 -18.87 21.43
N THR A 2 7.59 -17.91 22.29
CA THR A 2 6.45 -18.00 23.22
C THR A 2 5.15 -17.78 22.43
N LYS A 3 4.31 -18.81 22.28
CA LYS A 3 2.97 -18.66 21.69
C LYS A 3 2.15 -17.74 22.60
N VAL A 4 1.91 -16.51 22.16
CA VAL A 4 1.01 -15.57 22.84
C VAL A 4 -0.36 -16.24 22.95
N LYS A 5 -0.77 -16.62 24.16
CA LYS A 5 -2.10 -17.19 24.42
C LYS A 5 -3.06 -16.03 24.69
N PHE A 6 -3.83 -15.67 23.68
CA PHE A 6 -4.93 -14.70 23.83
C PHE A 6 -6.04 -15.26 24.72
N SER A 7 -6.57 -14.45 25.63
CA SER A 7 -7.75 -14.78 26.42
C SER A 7 -8.99 -14.90 25.51
N GLN A 8 -10.03 -15.59 25.99
CA GLN A 8 -11.27 -15.74 25.20
C GLN A 8 -11.88 -14.38 24.84
N ARG A 9 -11.87 -13.43 25.78
CA ARG A 9 -12.32 -12.05 25.56
C ARG A 9 -11.51 -11.32 24.48
N GLN A 10 -10.19 -11.53 24.40
CA GLN A 10 -9.34 -10.97 23.36
C GLN A 10 -9.65 -11.57 21.99
N LYS A 11 -9.91 -12.89 21.92
CA LYS A 11 -10.31 -13.55 20.67
C LYS A 11 -11.65 -13.02 20.16
N ASP A 12 -12.64 -12.88 21.04
CA ASP A 12 -13.96 -12.35 20.68
C ASP A 12 -13.87 -10.89 20.19
N MET A 13 -13.00 -10.09 20.80
CA MET A 13 -12.71 -8.72 20.37
C MET A 13 -12.03 -8.67 19.00
N LEU A 14 -11.03 -9.53 18.76
CA LEU A 14 -10.35 -9.63 17.45
C LEU A 14 -11.32 -10.10 16.36
N GLN A 15 -12.22 -11.04 16.66
CA GLN A 15 -13.24 -11.49 15.71
C GLN A 15 -14.25 -10.38 15.37
N LYS A 16 -14.67 -9.58 16.36
CA LYS A 16 -15.53 -8.40 16.11
C LYS A 16 -14.82 -7.37 15.25
N ALA A 17 -13.55 -7.09 15.52
CA ALA A 17 -12.74 -6.17 14.71
C ALA A 17 -12.60 -6.70 13.27
N GLN A 18 -12.31 -7.98 13.09
CA GLN A 18 -12.21 -8.60 11.77
C GLN A 18 -13.52 -8.49 10.97
N LYS A 19 -14.67 -8.75 11.61
CA LYS A 19 -15.98 -8.61 10.93
C LYS A 19 -16.26 -7.18 10.47
N ILE A 20 -15.89 -6.18 11.27
CA ILE A 20 -16.03 -4.77 10.89
C ILE A 20 -15.09 -4.45 9.71
N ILE A 21 -13.85 -4.92 9.76
CA ILE A 21 -12.89 -4.74 8.67
C ILE A 21 -13.42 -5.41 7.39
N ASP A 22 -13.96 -6.63 7.49
CA ASP A 22 -14.49 -7.37 6.35
C ASP A 22 -15.71 -6.68 5.74
N SER A 23 -16.59 -6.09 6.57
CA SER A 23 -17.73 -5.32 6.06
C SER A 23 -17.32 -4.02 5.37
N GLU A 24 -16.34 -3.30 5.94
CA GLU A 24 -15.82 -2.04 5.40
C GLU A 24 -14.91 -2.27 4.17
N ALA A 25 -14.29 -3.44 4.06
CA ALA A 25 -13.46 -3.82 2.92
C ALA A 25 -14.25 -3.89 1.60
N THR A 26 -15.58 -4.01 1.66
CA THR A 26 -16.48 -4.10 0.50
C THR A 26 -16.44 -2.85 -0.40
N GLY A 27 -15.85 -1.73 0.06
CA GLY A 27 -15.62 -0.51 -0.75
C GLY A 27 -14.15 -0.12 -0.91
N TYR A 28 -13.21 -0.93 -0.43
CA TYR A 28 -11.80 -0.53 -0.38
C TYR A 28 -11.17 -0.37 -1.76
N VAL A 29 -11.60 -1.15 -2.76
CA VAL A 29 -11.11 -1.01 -4.15
C VAL A 29 -11.38 0.39 -4.69
N ASP A 30 -12.55 0.96 -4.40
CA ASP A 30 -12.91 2.31 -4.83
C ASP A 30 -12.13 3.37 -4.04
N GLN A 31 -11.87 3.14 -2.76
CA GLN A 31 -10.96 3.99 -1.98
C GLN A 31 -9.54 3.98 -2.55
N LEU A 32 -9.03 2.80 -2.93
CA LEU A 32 -7.71 2.66 -3.54
C LEU A 32 -7.64 3.39 -4.89
N ARG A 33 -8.68 3.30 -5.72
CA ARG A 33 -8.81 4.11 -6.97
C ARG A 33 -8.73 5.60 -6.67
N ASN A 34 -9.45 6.08 -5.68
CA ASN A 34 -9.45 7.49 -5.31
C ASN A 34 -8.07 7.97 -4.86
N HIS A 35 -7.34 7.15 -4.10
CA HIS A 35 -5.95 7.47 -3.72
C HIS A 35 -5.01 7.51 -4.92
N ILE A 36 -5.14 6.58 -5.87
CA ILE A 36 -4.34 6.59 -7.10
C ILE A 36 -4.60 7.87 -7.90
N GLN A 37 -5.86 8.28 -8.06
CA GLN A 37 -6.22 9.53 -8.73
C GLN A 37 -5.66 10.75 -8.01
N SER A 38 -5.73 10.76 -6.67
CA SER A 38 -5.12 11.83 -5.87
C SER A 38 -3.59 11.87 -6.05
N LEU A 39 -2.92 10.73 -6.09
CA LEU A 39 -1.47 10.65 -6.37
C LEU A 39 -1.13 11.21 -7.75
N LYS A 40 -1.86 10.79 -8.80
CA LYS A 40 -1.67 11.31 -10.16
C LYS A 40 -1.76 12.83 -10.20
N LYS A 41 -2.77 13.40 -9.54
CA LYS A 41 -2.98 14.84 -9.46
C LYS A 41 -1.84 15.54 -8.73
N SER A 42 -1.45 15.04 -7.56
CA SER A 42 -0.38 15.64 -6.75
C SER A 42 0.99 15.59 -7.45
N ILE A 43 1.31 14.47 -8.10
CA ILE A 43 2.55 14.34 -8.88
C ILE A 43 2.51 15.29 -10.08
N GLY A 44 1.41 15.31 -10.84
CA GLY A 44 1.24 16.18 -12.00
C GLY A 44 1.29 17.67 -11.68
N SER A 45 0.93 18.06 -10.45
CA SER A 45 1.05 19.45 -9.97
C SER A 45 2.37 19.75 -9.25
N GLY A 46 3.30 18.79 -9.15
CA GLY A 46 4.55 18.93 -8.42
C GLY A 46 4.40 18.97 -6.88
N ASP A 47 3.22 18.65 -6.35
CA ASP A 47 2.97 18.60 -4.90
C ASP A 47 3.41 17.26 -4.31
N ILE A 48 4.72 17.09 -4.20
CA ILE A 48 5.34 15.86 -3.68
C ILE A 48 4.96 15.62 -2.21
N THR A 49 4.75 16.67 -1.42
CA THR A 49 4.34 16.56 -0.02
C THR A 49 2.96 15.88 0.09
N GLN A 50 1.98 16.34 -0.69
CA GLN A 50 0.67 15.71 -0.74
C GLN A 50 0.72 14.27 -1.28
N ALA A 51 1.58 14.01 -2.26
CA ALA A 51 1.78 12.67 -2.78
C ALA A 51 2.31 11.71 -1.70
N ILE A 52 3.31 12.13 -0.91
CA ILE A 52 3.85 11.37 0.23
C ILE A 52 2.75 11.05 1.25
N GLN A 53 1.92 12.05 1.59
CA GLN A 53 0.82 11.86 2.55
C GLN A 53 -0.21 10.85 2.02
N THR A 54 -0.53 10.93 0.74
CA THR A 54 -1.47 9.99 0.10
C THR A 54 -0.91 8.57 0.11
N CYS A 55 0.37 8.38 -0.21
CA CYS A 55 1.04 7.08 -0.07
C CYS A 55 1.03 6.56 1.37
N HIS A 56 1.27 7.43 2.37
CA HIS A 56 1.22 7.02 3.77
C HIS A 56 -0.18 6.53 4.19
N HIS A 57 -1.22 7.27 3.78
CA HIS A 57 -2.60 6.91 4.09
C HIS A 57 -3.01 5.61 3.39
N MET A 58 -2.70 5.48 2.10
CA MET A 58 -2.92 4.28 1.31
C MET A 58 -2.23 3.05 1.94
N GLN A 59 -0.98 3.19 2.37
CA GLN A 59 -0.22 2.13 3.06
C GLN A 59 -0.95 1.64 4.32
N GLY A 60 -1.44 2.56 5.16
CA GLY A 60 -2.15 2.21 6.39
C GLY A 60 -3.49 1.51 6.13
N GLN A 61 -4.26 2.02 5.17
CA GLN A 61 -5.54 1.41 4.81
C GLN A 61 -5.35 0.04 4.13
N ALA A 62 -4.40 -0.08 3.20
CA ALA A 62 -4.08 -1.35 2.54
C ALA A 62 -3.72 -2.44 3.55
N GLY A 63 -2.91 -2.09 4.56
CA GLY A 63 -2.56 -3.00 5.65
C GLY A 63 -3.78 -3.42 6.46
N THR A 64 -4.67 -2.47 6.74
CA THR A 64 -5.91 -2.72 7.51
C THR A 64 -6.87 -3.65 6.77
N PHE A 65 -7.04 -3.47 5.46
CA PHE A 65 -7.99 -4.24 4.64
C PHE A 65 -7.41 -5.53 4.02
N GLY A 66 -6.18 -5.90 4.38
CA GLY A 66 -5.54 -7.14 3.93
C GLY A 66 -5.09 -7.10 2.46
N TRP A 67 -4.55 -5.97 2.00
CA TRP A 67 -3.96 -5.77 0.68
C TRP A 67 -2.44 -5.61 0.76
N PRO A 68 -1.69 -6.69 1.07
CA PRO A 68 -0.28 -6.57 1.43
C PRO A 68 0.59 -6.03 0.30
N LEU A 69 0.28 -6.33 -0.97
CA LEU A 69 1.01 -5.77 -2.11
C LEU A 69 0.82 -4.24 -2.23
N ALA A 70 -0.40 -3.74 -1.99
CA ALA A 70 -0.68 -2.31 -2.05
C ALA A 70 0.01 -1.59 -0.89
N THR A 71 0.09 -2.23 0.29
CA THR A 71 0.87 -1.75 1.43
C THR A 71 2.33 -1.56 1.08
N GLU A 72 2.97 -2.57 0.47
CA GLU A 72 4.39 -2.48 0.11
C GLU A 72 4.64 -1.46 -0.99
N ILE A 73 3.86 -1.51 -2.09
CA ILE A 73 4.01 -0.57 -3.21
C ILE A 73 3.81 0.87 -2.74
N ALA A 74 2.79 1.16 -1.94
CA ALA A 74 2.58 2.49 -1.36
C ALA A 74 3.74 2.90 -0.42
N GLY A 75 4.27 1.96 0.36
CA GLY A 75 5.41 2.19 1.24
C GLY A 75 6.71 2.50 0.49
N TRP A 76 6.95 1.82 -0.63
CA TRP A 76 8.09 2.05 -1.53
C TRP A 76 7.96 3.37 -2.26
N PHE A 77 6.78 3.63 -2.82
CA PHE A 77 6.53 4.85 -3.54
C PHE A 77 6.72 6.07 -2.63
N LYS A 78 6.23 5.99 -1.39
CA LYS A 78 6.49 6.99 -0.35
C LYS A 78 7.99 7.26 -0.16
N ARG A 79 8.83 6.22 -0.07
CA ARG A 79 10.28 6.37 0.11
C ARG A 79 10.90 7.09 -1.09
N ILE A 80 10.54 6.68 -2.30
CA ILE A 80 11.02 7.32 -3.53
C ILE A 80 10.61 8.78 -3.60
N LEU A 81 9.35 9.11 -3.29
CA LEU A 81 8.87 10.49 -3.27
C LEU A 81 9.60 11.34 -2.20
N ILE A 82 9.92 10.77 -1.03
CA ILE A 82 10.76 11.46 -0.02
C ILE A 82 12.16 11.76 -0.56
N HIS A 83 12.75 10.85 -1.33
CA HIS A 83 14.03 11.09 -1.99
C HIS A 83 13.91 12.17 -3.08
N GLN A 84 12.89 12.08 -3.93
CA GLN A 84 12.61 13.06 -4.98
C GLN A 84 12.26 14.45 -4.42
N GLN A 85 11.71 14.56 -3.20
CA GLN A 85 11.50 15.85 -2.55
C GLN A 85 12.79 16.64 -2.34
N LYS A 86 13.92 15.95 -2.19
CA LYS A 86 15.26 16.55 -2.03
C LYS A 86 16.09 16.53 -3.31
N ALA A 87 15.56 15.94 -4.38
CA ALA A 87 16.24 15.72 -5.64
C ALA A 87 15.35 16.17 -6.80
N SER A 88 15.65 15.73 -8.02
CA SER A 88 14.76 15.93 -9.16
C SER A 88 13.65 14.88 -9.15
N ILE A 89 12.47 15.28 -9.63
CA ILE A 89 11.34 14.36 -9.86
C ILE A 89 11.74 13.41 -11.00
N ASP A 90 11.45 12.12 -10.82
CA ASP A 90 11.65 11.10 -11.85
C ASP A 90 10.29 10.56 -12.29
N ASP A 91 9.78 11.15 -13.38
CA ASP A 91 8.46 10.85 -13.93
C ASP A 91 8.32 9.39 -14.36
N LYS A 92 9.38 8.78 -14.89
CA LYS A 92 9.34 7.37 -15.34
C LYS A 92 9.17 6.43 -14.14
N THR A 93 9.94 6.67 -13.08
CA THR A 93 9.79 5.89 -11.86
C THR A 93 8.39 6.08 -11.28
N ASN A 94 7.90 7.34 -11.20
CA ASN A 94 6.56 7.64 -10.68
C ASN A 94 5.45 6.93 -11.49
N GLU A 95 5.57 6.91 -12.82
CA GLU A 95 4.64 6.22 -13.72
C GLU A 95 4.61 4.70 -13.47
N VAL A 96 5.77 4.06 -13.27
CA VAL A 96 5.85 2.62 -12.95
C VAL A 96 5.06 2.29 -11.67
N PHE A 97 5.20 3.11 -10.63
CA PHE A 97 4.47 2.90 -9.37
C PHE A 97 2.96 3.10 -9.54
N LEU A 98 2.54 4.15 -10.24
CA LEU A 98 1.13 4.43 -10.52
C LEU A 98 0.50 3.31 -11.35
N ASN A 99 1.14 2.89 -12.44
CA ASN A 99 0.66 1.80 -13.28
C ASN A 99 0.60 0.47 -12.52
N SER A 100 1.53 0.23 -11.59
CA SER A 100 1.50 -0.96 -10.73
C SER A 100 0.28 -0.96 -9.81
N LEU A 101 -0.03 0.18 -9.18
CA LEU A 101 -1.21 0.33 -8.32
C LEU A 101 -2.52 0.20 -9.12
N GLU A 102 -2.59 0.74 -10.34
CA GLU A 102 -3.75 0.60 -11.21
C GLU A 102 -3.99 -0.83 -11.66
N ASN A 103 -2.93 -1.51 -12.12
CA ASN A 103 -3.01 -2.93 -12.49
C ASN A 103 -3.51 -3.80 -11.34
N MET A 104 -3.13 -3.49 -10.10
CA MET A 104 -3.61 -4.20 -8.92
C MET A 104 -5.12 -4.03 -8.70
N VAL A 105 -5.62 -2.81 -8.89
CA VAL A 105 -7.05 -2.49 -8.77
C VAL A 105 -7.86 -3.16 -9.88
N GLU A 106 -7.39 -3.05 -11.12
CA GLU A 106 -8.07 -3.59 -12.31
C GLU A 106 -8.17 -5.12 -12.27
N ASN A 107 -7.11 -5.79 -11.86
CA ASN A 107 -7.04 -7.24 -11.81
C ASN A 107 -7.44 -7.81 -10.43
N ASN A 108 -7.93 -6.96 -9.51
CA ASN A 108 -8.32 -7.32 -8.14
C ASN A 108 -7.29 -8.21 -7.43
N LEU A 109 -6.01 -7.81 -7.50
CA LEU A 109 -4.88 -8.56 -6.94
C LEU A 109 -4.78 -8.40 -5.42
N LYS A 110 -5.87 -8.69 -4.70
CA LYS A 110 -5.94 -8.68 -3.24
C LYS A 110 -5.04 -9.74 -2.60
N SER A 111 -4.87 -10.89 -3.26
CA SER A 111 -4.31 -12.11 -2.65
C SER A 111 -3.30 -12.92 -3.51
N HIS A 112 -2.95 -12.48 -4.72
CA HIS A 112 -1.89 -13.12 -5.51
C HIS A 112 -0.56 -12.37 -5.30
N SER A 113 0.49 -12.88 -4.66
CA SER A 113 0.75 -14.14 -3.99
C SER A 113 1.83 -13.84 -2.93
N LYS A 114 2.00 -14.69 -1.92
CA LYS A 114 3.19 -14.60 -1.04
C LYS A 114 4.49 -14.54 -1.86
N ASP A 115 4.50 -15.11 -3.06
CA ASP A 115 5.65 -15.11 -3.95
C ASP A 115 5.88 -13.75 -4.63
N ALA A 116 4.83 -12.99 -4.95
CA ALA A 116 4.96 -11.62 -5.44
C ALA A 116 5.56 -10.71 -4.35
N LEU A 117 5.10 -10.85 -3.10
CA LEU A 117 5.70 -10.16 -1.95
C LEU A 117 7.16 -10.56 -1.72
N LYS A 118 7.46 -11.86 -1.82
CA LYS A 118 8.81 -12.39 -1.64
C LYS A 118 9.74 -11.93 -2.77
N LEU A 119 9.24 -11.87 -4.00
CA LEU A 119 9.95 -11.33 -5.16
C LEU A 119 10.26 -9.84 -4.97
N ILE A 120 9.27 -9.06 -4.56
CA ILE A 120 9.37 -7.64 -4.23
C ILE A 120 10.43 -7.42 -3.13
N GLN A 121 10.34 -8.14 -2.01
CA GLN A 121 11.32 -8.05 -0.92
C GLN A 121 12.74 -8.44 -1.36
N ASN A 122 12.88 -9.46 -2.19
CA ASN A 122 14.17 -9.88 -2.73
C ASN A 122 14.77 -8.81 -3.68
N LEU A 123 13.93 -8.18 -4.51
CA LEU A 123 14.35 -7.10 -5.41
C LEU A 123 14.81 -5.87 -4.63
N GLU A 124 14.09 -5.49 -3.57
CA GLU A 124 14.50 -4.39 -2.70
C GLU A 124 15.84 -4.66 -2.01
N ALA A 125 16.03 -5.87 -1.46
CA ALA A 125 17.29 -6.25 -0.82
C ALA A 125 18.49 -6.27 -1.79
N ALA A 126 18.25 -6.56 -3.07
CA ALA A 126 19.28 -6.54 -4.10
C ALA A 126 19.66 -5.12 -4.53
N LEU A 127 18.71 -4.17 -4.51
CA LEU A 127 18.92 -2.77 -4.92
C LEU A 127 19.52 -1.87 -3.83
N GLN A 128 19.51 -2.32 -2.56
CA GLN A 128 20.13 -1.61 -1.42
C GLN A 128 21.63 -1.94 -1.22
N LYS A 129 22.25 -2.69 -2.13
CA LYS A 129 23.70 -2.96 -2.18
C LYS A 129 24.38 -2.08 -3.23
#